data_AF-A0A8C4QK86-F1
#
_entry.id   AF-A0A8C4QK86-F1
#
_cell.length_a   1.000
_cell.length_b   1.000
_cell.length_c   1.000
_cell.angle_alpha   90.00
_cell.angle_beta   90.00
_cell.angle_gamma   90.00
#
_symmetry.space_group_name_H-M   'P 1'
#
loop_
_entity.id
_entity.type
_entity.pdbx_description
1 polymer ?
#
loop_
_entity_poly.entity_id
_entity_poly.type
_entity_poly.pdbx_seq_one_letter_code
_entity_poly.pdbx_strand_id
1 'polypeptide(L)'
;MEGLLRLQELDVSNNQICSLQGLEGLQFLHIINLESNCVADQQETRHLQALSLLRNLDIRTNPIQDGQEYRLHTIFNLQKLTKLDGEIVTIKEKVTAINKFGPPAEVVAAQDYITNKVFALLQPQKIY
;
A
#
# COMPACT_ATOMS: atom_id res chain seq x y z
N MET A 1 27.41 -2.67 -7.41
CA MET A 1 26.53 -3.81 -7.07
C MET A 1 25.83 -4.31 -8.34
N GLU A 2 26.55 -4.92 -9.28
CA GLU A 2 25.96 -5.43 -10.56
C GLU A 2 25.68 -6.94 -10.53
N GLY A 3 25.82 -7.59 -9.37
CA GLY A 3 25.78 -9.07 -9.26
C GLY A 3 24.41 -9.69 -8.96
N LEU A 4 23.38 -8.91 -8.60
CA LEU A 4 22.11 -9.44 -8.07
C LEU A 4 20.92 -9.22 -9.01
N LEU A 5 21.17 -8.87 -10.27
CA LEU A 5 20.15 -8.58 -11.30
C LEU A 5 19.24 -9.76 -11.66
N ARG A 6 19.39 -10.93 -11.03
CA ARG A 6 18.50 -12.09 -11.22
C ARG A 6 17.92 -12.62 -9.93
N LEU A 7 18.10 -11.91 -8.82
CA LEU A 7 17.55 -12.35 -7.54
C LEU A 7 16.02 -12.27 -7.60
N GLN A 8 15.36 -13.39 -7.32
CA GLN A 8 13.90 -13.49 -7.33
C GLN A 8 13.30 -13.47 -5.92
N GLU A 9 14.05 -13.95 -4.95
CA GLU A 9 13.63 -14.05 -3.56
C GLU A 9 14.72 -13.49 -2.66
N LEU A 10 14.36 -12.57 -1.78
CA LEU A 10 15.26 -11.97 -0.81
C LEU A 10 14.72 -12.24 0.59
N ASP A 11 15.42 -13.10 1.33
CA ASP A 11 15.19 -13.27 2.77
C ASP A 11 16.27 -12.51 3.54
N VAL A 12 15.82 -11.48 4.26
CA VAL A 12 16.63 -10.67 5.17
C VAL A 12 15.93 -10.57 6.53
N SER A 13 15.14 -11.58 6.89
CA SER A 13 14.48 -11.64 8.19
C SER A 13 15.49 -11.69 9.34
N ASN A 14 15.07 -11.23 10.53
CA ASN A 14 15.87 -11.20 11.75
C ASN A 14 17.17 -10.39 11.63
N ASN A 15 17.09 -9.25 10.94
CA ASN A 15 18.18 -8.29 10.84
C ASN A 15 17.79 -6.96 11.49
N GLN A 16 18.65 -5.95 11.35
CA GLN A 16 18.42 -4.59 11.87
C GLN A 16 18.20 -3.61 10.72
N ILE A 17 17.47 -4.04 9.68
CA ILE A 17 17.21 -3.20 8.51
C ILE A 17 16.19 -2.13 8.90
N CYS A 18 16.63 -0.87 8.89
CA CYS A 18 15.76 0.28 9.09
C CYS A 18 15.38 0.95 7.76
N SER A 19 16.19 0.77 6.71
CA SER A 19 15.97 1.39 5.41
C SER A 19 16.00 0.39 4.26
N LEU A 20 15.08 0.59 3.31
CA LEU A 20 14.93 -0.21 2.10
C LEU A 20 15.60 0.43 0.87
N GLN A 21 16.33 1.52 1.09
CA GLN A 21 17.08 2.20 0.04
C GLN A 21 18.10 1.24 -0.62
N GLY A 22 18.20 1.31 -1.95
CA GLY A 22 19.12 0.48 -2.73
C GLY A 22 18.53 -0.86 -3.19
N LEU A 23 17.36 -1.27 -2.68
CA LEU A 23 16.63 -2.43 -3.22
C LEU A 23 16.00 -2.14 -4.60
N GLU A 24 15.85 -0.88 -4.97
CA GLU A 24 15.24 -0.40 -6.22
C GLU A 24 15.81 -1.03 -7.50
N GLY A 25 17.11 -1.39 -7.49
CA GLY A 25 17.81 -1.98 -8.63
C GLY A 25 17.51 -3.48 -8.86
N LEU A 26 16.83 -4.14 -7.92
CA LEU A 26 16.58 -5.59 -7.95
C LEU A 26 15.26 -5.94 -8.66
N GLN A 27 15.14 -5.52 -9.92
CA GLN A 27 13.87 -5.53 -10.68
C GLN A 27 13.20 -6.90 -10.81
N PHE A 28 13.95 -7.99 -10.62
CA PHE A 28 13.46 -9.38 -10.71
C PHE A 28 12.98 -9.96 -9.39
N LEU A 29 12.96 -9.19 -8.30
CA LEU A 29 12.42 -9.64 -7.02
C LEU A 29 10.91 -9.84 -7.10
N HIS A 30 10.48 -11.02 -6.67
CA HIS A 30 9.08 -11.44 -6.54
C HIS A 30 8.68 -11.58 -5.07
N ILE A 31 9.62 -11.97 -4.21
CA ILE A 31 9.37 -12.24 -2.79
C ILE A 31 10.43 -11.52 -1.95
N ILE A 32 9.97 -10.78 -0.95
CA ILE A 32 10.83 -10.15 0.06
C ILE A 32 10.33 -10.54 1.44
N ASN A 33 11.21 -11.12 2.25
CA ASN A 33 10.98 -11.37 3.67
C ASN A 33 11.84 -10.41 4.50
N LEU A 34 11.17 -9.47 5.16
CA LEU A 34 11.73 -8.48 6.10
C LEU A 34 11.24 -8.74 7.53
N GLU A 35 10.71 -9.93 7.83
CA GLU A 35 10.23 -10.26 9.17
C GLU A 35 11.29 -9.97 10.25
N SER A 36 10.89 -9.41 11.39
CA SER A 36 11.79 -9.09 12.50
C SER A 36 12.93 -8.15 12.09
N ASN A 37 12.58 -6.97 11.58
CA ASN A 37 13.52 -5.89 11.28
C ASN A 37 13.08 -4.58 11.96
N CYS A 38 13.70 -3.46 11.60
CA CYS A 38 13.48 -2.16 12.25
C CYS A 38 12.87 -1.12 11.28
N VAL A 39 12.11 -1.57 10.28
CA VAL A 39 11.42 -0.66 9.34
C VAL A 39 10.27 0.01 10.08
N ALA A 40 10.42 1.30 10.37
CA ALA A 40 9.43 2.06 11.14
C ALA A 40 8.57 2.99 10.27
N ASP A 41 9.13 3.51 9.18
CA ASP A 41 8.47 4.52 8.36
C ASP A 41 7.79 3.90 7.12
N GLN A 42 6.53 4.27 6.92
CA GLN A 42 5.77 3.92 5.72
C GLN A 42 6.42 4.45 4.44
N GLN A 43 7.20 5.54 4.51
CA GLN A 43 7.94 6.07 3.37
C GLN A 43 8.94 5.06 2.79
N GLU A 44 9.51 4.16 3.60
CA GLU A 44 10.47 3.16 3.12
C GLU A 44 9.84 2.21 2.09
N THR A 45 8.52 1.97 2.17
CA THR A 45 7.80 1.15 1.19
C THR A 45 7.81 1.76 -0.22
N ARG A 46 8.14 3.05 -0.37
CA ARG A 46 8.28 3.71 -1.67
C ARG A 46 9.49 3.19 -2.45
N HIS A 47 10.57 2.80 -1.78
CA HIS A 47 11.72 2.19 -2.45
C HIS A 47 11.36 0.85 -3.12
N LEU A 48 10.34 0.17 -2.60
CA LEU A 48 9.81 -1.06 -3.20
C LEU A 48 8.87 -0.79 -4.38
N GLN A 49 8.47 0.45 -4.66
CA GLN A 49 7.59 0.78 -5.80
C GLN A 49 8.27 0.53 -7.14
N ALA A 50 9.59 0.72 -7.23
CA ALA A 50 10.38 0.44 -8.43
C ALA A 50 10.38 -1.05 -8.81
N LEU A 51 10.16 -1.95 -7.85
CA LEU A 51 10.17 -3.41 -8.06
C LEU A 51 8.89 -3.90 -8.74
N SER A 52 8.79 -3.81 -10.06
CA SER A 52 7.55 -4.12 -10.81
C SER A 52 7.06 -5.57 -10.65
N LEU A 53 7.98 -6.49 -10.38
CA LEU A 53 7.70 -7.92 -10.24
C LEU A 53 7.41 -8.37 -8.81
N LEU A 54 7.51 -7.48 -7.81
CA LEU A 54 7.23 -7.84 -6.42
C LEU A 54 5.76 -8.28 -6.26
N ARG A 55 5.56 -9.44 -5.64
CA ARG A 55 4.24 -10.05 -5.41
C ARG A 55 4.00 -10.38 -3.95
N ASN A 56 5.02 -10.85 -3.24
CA ASN A 56 4.94 -11.18 -1.82
C ASN A 56 5.88 -10.29 -1.01
N LEU A 57 5.33 -9.66 0.02
CA LEU A 57 6.08 -8.88 1.00
C LEU A 57 5.71 -9.37 2.39
N ASP A 58 6.70 -9.67 3.21
CA ASP A 58 6.52 -9.94 4.64
C ASP A 58 7.29 -8.86 5.42
N ILE A 59 6.57 -8.06 6.20
CA ILE A 59 7.11 -7.01 7.08
C ILE A 59 6.65 -7.23 8.52
N ARG A 60 6.31 -8.47 8.89
CA ARG A 60 5.90 -8.81 10.24
C ARG A 60 6.99 -8.47 11.26
N THR A 61 6.59 -8.15 12.48
CA THR A 61 7.54 -7.85 13.57
C THR A 61 8.46 -6.67 13.20
N ASN A 62 7.90 -5.65 12.53
CA ASN A 62 8.56 -4.36 12.28
C ASN A 62 7.71 -3.23 12.87
N PRO A 63 8.31 -2.12 13.35
CA PRO A 63 7.57 -1.01 13.94
C PRO A 63 6.53 -0.36 13.01
N ILE A 64 6.69 -0.48 11.69
CA ILE A 64 5.69 -0.02 10.70
C ILE A 64 4.29 -0.62 10.92
N GLN A 65 4.20 -1.83 11.50
CA GLN A 65 2.91 -2.49 11.75
C GLN A 65 2.07 -1.81 12.84
N ASP A 66 2.71 -1.04 13.72
CA ASP A 66 2.01 -0.26 14.74
C ASP A 66 1.33 0.99 14.13
N GLY A 67 1.65 1.32 12.88
CA GLY A 67 1.05 2.41 12.13
C GLY A 67 -0.43 2.18 11.85
N GLN A 68 -1.23 3.23 12.04
CA GLN A 68 -2.64 3.20 11.70
C GLN A 68 -2.81 2.89 10.20
N GLU A 69 -3.60 1.86 9.90
CA GLU A 69 -3.90 1.45 8.52
C GLU A 69 -2.68 1.08 7.67
N TYR A 70 -1.57 0.67 8.30
CA TYR A 70 -0.32 0.28 7.61
C TYR A 70 -0.60 -0.69 6.45
N ARG A 71 -1.52 -1.64 6.64
CA ARG A 71 -1.86 -2.65 5.65
C ARG A 71 -2.46 -2.01 4.40
N LEU A 72 -3.47 -1.16 4.58
CA LEU A 72 -4.13 -0.46 3.46
C LEU A 72 -3.18 0.54 2.80
N HIS A 73 -2.32 1.22 3.57
CA HIS A 73 -1.29 2.11 3.03
C HIS A 73 -0.25 1.36 2.19
N THR A 74 0.22 0.21 2.67
CA THR A 74 1.16 -0.64 1.95
C THR A 74 0.55 -1.19 0.66
N ILE A 75 -0.70 -1.66 0.73
CA ILE A 75 -1.47 -2.10 -0.45
C ILE A 75 -1.67 -0.93 -1.43
N PHE A 76 -1.97 0.27 -0.93
CA PHE A 76 -2.13 1.46 -1.75
C PHE A 76 -0.85 1.79 -2.52
N ASN A 77 0.29 1.83 -1.82
CA ASN A 77 1.60 2.13 -2.39
C ASN A 77 2.10 1.02 -3.32
N LEU A 78 1.76 -0.24 -3.05
CA LEU A 78 2.26 -1.43 -3.75
C LEU A 78 1.08 -2.26 -4.30
N GLN A 79 0.28 -1.66 -5.19
CA GLN A 79 -0.91 -2.29 -5.81
C GLN A 79 -0.66 -3.65 -6.48
N LYS A 80 0.60 -3.90 -6.86
CA LYS A 80 1.09 -5.13 -7.48
C LYS A 80 1.19 -6.33 -6.53
N LEU A 81 1.15 -6.11 -5.20
CA LEU A 81 1.20 -7.19 -4.21
C LEU A 81 0.01 -8.14 -4.35
N THR A 82 0.29 -9.43 -4.17
CA THR A 82 -0.70 -10.51 -4.07
C THR A 82 -0.74 -11.08 -2.65
N LYS A 83 0.35 -10.94 -1.89
CA LYS A 83 0.44 -11.38 -0.49
C LYS A 83 1.20 -10.36 0.35
N LEU A 84 0.67 -10.06 1.53
CA LEU A 84 1.26 -9.17 2.52
C LEU A 84 1.15 -9.81 3.91
N ASP A 85 2.27 -9.97 4.60
CA ASP A 85 2.36 -10.51 5.96
C ASP A 85 1.75 -11.90 6.13
N GLY A 86 1.94 -12.75 5.12
CA GLY A 86 1.35 -14.09 5.11
C GLY A 86 -0.09 -14.15 4.61
N GLU A 87 -0.78 -13.02 4.45
CA GLU A 87 -2.17 -12.95 4.03
C GLU A 87 -2.34 -12.54 2.56
N ILE A 88 -3.32 -13.14 1.87
CA ILE A 88 -3.65 -12.78 0.49
C ILE A 88 -4.23 -11.36 0.45
N VAL A 89 -3.71 -10.52 -0.44
CA VAL A 89 -4.27 -9.19 -0.69
C VAL A 89 -5.47 -9.33 -1.62
N THR A 90 -6.65 -9.09 -1.09
CA THR A 90 -7.90 -9.21 -1.85
C THR A 90 -8.16 -8.00 -2.73
N ILE A 91 -8.94 -8.17 -3.81
CA ILE A 91 -9.38 -7.07 -4.68
C ILE A 91 -10.16 -6.02 -3.86
N LYS A 92 -10.96 -6.48 -2.88
CA LYS A 92 -11.71 -5.59 -1.99
C LYS A 92 -10.78 -4.65 -1.21
N GLU A 93 -9.70 -5.17 -0.64
CA GLU A 93 -8.70 -4.34 0.05
C GLU A 93 -8.03 -3.36 -0.91
N LYS A 94 -7.67 -3.79 -2.13
CA LYS A 94 -7.09 -2.90 -3.15
C LYS A 94 -8.02 -1.73 -3.49
N VAL A 95 -9.28 -2.03 -3.78
CA VAL A 95 -10.30 -1.01 -4.06
C VAL A 95 -10.52 -0.10 -2.86
N THR A 96 -10.53 -0.65 -1.64
CA THR A 96 -10.68 0.12 -0.40
C THR A 96 -9.51 1.08 -0.20
N ALA A 97 -8.29 0.60 -0.41
CA ALA A 97 -7.07 1.39 -0.33
C ALA A 97 -7.06 2.52 -1.36
N ILE A 98 -7.44 2.24 -2.62
CA ILE A 98 -7.56 3.25 -3.68
C ILE A 98 -8.62 4.29 -3.31
N ASN A 99 -9.84 3.87 -2.97
CA ASN A 99 -10.92 4.80 -2.62
C ASN A 99 -10.59 5.68 -1.41
N LYS A 100 -9.78 5.17 -0.48
CA LYS A 100 -9.40 5.90 0.73
C LYS A 100 -8.27 6.92 0.49
N PHE A 101 -7.21 6.53 -0.22
CA PHE A 101 -6.00 7.36 -0.35
C PHE A 101 -5.85 8.06 -1.71
N GLY A 102 -6.63 7.67 -2.71
CA GLY A 102 -6.64 8.26 -4.04
C GLY A 102 -7.96 7.97 -4.75
N PRO A 103 -9.10 8.49 -4.25
CA PRO A 103 -10.41 8.17 -4.80
C PRO A 103 -10.47 8.58 -6.28
N PRO A 104 -10.96 7.70 -7.17
CA PRO A 104 -11.10 8.03 -8.57
C PRO A 104 -12.15 9.14 -8.76
N ALA A 105 -11.98 9.95 -9.80
CA ALA A 105 -12.84 11.11 -10.06
C ALA A 105 -14.34 10.76 -10.13
N GLU A 106 -14.68 9.56 -10.59
CA GLU A 106 -16.06 9.07 -10.67
C GLU A 106 -16.68 8.86 -9.28
N VAL A 107 -15.91 8.32 -8.32
CA VAL A 107 -16.36 8.15 -6.92
C VAL A 107 -16.53 9.51 -6.25
N VAL A 108 -15.60 10.43 -6.49
CA VAL A 108 -15.70 11.81 -5.98
C VAL A 108 -16.95 12.49 -6.54
N ALA A 109 -17.16 12.44 -7.86
CA ALA A 109 -18.32 13.04 -8.51
C ALA A 109 -19.65 12.45 -8.04
N ALA A 110 -19.73 11.14 -7.81
CA ALA A 110 -20.92 10.50 -7.26
C ALA A 110 -21.22 10.98 -5.82
N GLN A 111 -20.19 11.12 -4.98
CA GLN A 111 -20.31 11.62 -3.62
C GLN A 111 -20.78 13.08 -3.61
N ASP A 112 -20.21 13.92 -4.47
CA ASP A 112 -20.59 15.33 -4.61
C ASP A 112 -22.02 15.47 -5.12
N TYR A 113 -22.43 14.67 -6.10
CA TYR A 113 -23.81 14.68 -6.62
C TYR A 113 -24.84 14.35 -5.54
N ILE A 114 -24.61 13.29 -4.77
CA ILE A 114 -25.50 12.89 -3.67
C ILE A 114 -25.55 13.98 -2.61
N THR A 115 -24.39 14.50 -2.22
CA THR A 115 -24.27 15.56 -1.22
C THR A 115 -25.06 16.79 -1.64
N ASN A 116 -24.87 17.28 -2.88
CA ASN A 116 -25.60 18.41 -3.43
C ASN A 116 -27.11 18.16 -3.50
N LYS A 117 -27.55 16.95 -3.87
CA LYS A 117 -28.97 16.59 -3.88
C LYS A 117 -29.58 16.55 -2.48
N VAL A 118 -28.88 15.97 -1.51
CA VAL A 118 -29.34 15.93 -0.11
C VAL A 118 -29.46 17.36 0.44
N PHE A 119 -28.47 18.21 0.19
CA PHE A 119 -28.55 19.63 0.58
C PHE A 119 -29.70 20.36 -0.08
N ALA A 120 -29.97 20.13 -1.38
CA ALA A 120 -31.10 20.74 -2.08
C ALA A 120 -32.46 20.30 -1.52
N LEU A 121 -32.60 19.06 -1.07
CA LEU A 121 -33.84 18.53 -0.47
C LEU A 121 -34.07 19.01 0.97
N LEU A 122 -33.02 19.39 1.68
CA LEU A 122 -33.08 19.90 3.06
C LEU A 122 -33.30 21.43 3.12
N GLN A 123 -33.26 22.14 1.99
CA GLN A 123 -33.60 23.57 1.98
C GLN A 123 -35.10 23.74 2.30
N PRO A 124 -35.45 24.59 3.28
CA PRO A 124 -36.84 24.81 3.62
C PRO A 124 -37.57 25.41 2.41
N GLN A 125 -38.59 24.70 1.92
CA GLN A 125 -39.47 25.24 0.89
C GLN A 125 -40.20 26.43 1.51
N LYS A 126 -39.81 27.65 1.14
CA LYS A 126 -40.60 28.85 1.42
C LYS A 126 -41.89 28.73 0.61
N ILE A 127 -42.94 28.24 1.26
CA ILE A 127 -44.30 28.30 0.77
C ILE A 127 -44.76 29.75 1.05
N TYR A 128 -44.96 30.54 -0.01
CA TYR A 128 -45.55 31.88 0.06
C TYR A 128 -47.07 31.80 -0.02
#